data_AF-A0A9D6UX54-F1
#
_entry.id   AF-A0A9D6UX54-F1
#
_cell.length_a   1.000
_cell.length_b   1.000
_cell.length_c   1.000
_cell.angle_alpha   90.00
_cell.angle_beta   90.00
_cell.angle_gamma   90.00
#
_symmetry.space_group_name_H-M   'P 1'
#
loop_
_entity.id
_entity.type
_entity.pdbx_description
1 polymer ?
#
loop_
_entity_poly.entity_id
_entity_poly.type
_entity_poly.pdbx_seq_one_letter_code
_entity_poly.pdbx_strand_id
1 'polypeptide(L)'
;MDVFYAANAIAAVFGFCLSVYILFLRRARLSDKSYICRTCKLTFPEKHARFLKIPLEYLAIIYYGFTSISYTILTVSSVPPTAEFVFVTYLVTIIAFCFSVYLAFIQIVTLRHWCGWCFIWAILSGILVVFIALNTTVDWYYFTEKYIDWIRFASVLGVMLGVGGATIADLLFLSFLRDFKISVKELENLKIVSEVVWLGLGLLIASSVMVYGTHSFLIRLYPMHQATLIFIEILFVNGLFLNLFAMPRLTGVALASKRGHNKKDIACARRFAYVLLTVSLVTWYSLFVIGFGVDFGTSLEQIFGLYFFVLILGITFSQFLYDRHKIPSLITKHAS
;
A
#
# COMPACT_ATOMS: atom_id res chain seq x y z
N MET A 1 2.38 -17.97 -30.50
CA MET A 1 2.46 -16.79 -29.61
C MET A 1 1.18 -15.96 -29.67
N ASP A 2 0.52 -15.89 -30.83
CA ASP A 2 -0.63 -15.00 -31.05
C ASP A 2 -1.88 -15.30 -30.22
N VAL A 3 -2.14 -16.57 -29.87
CA VAL A 3 -3.33 -16.96 -29.10
C VAL A 3 -3.37 -16.32 -27.71
N PHE A 4 -2.22 -16.22 -27.02
CA PHE A 4 -2.15 -15.59 -25.70
C PHE A 4 -2.31 -14.07 -25.77
N TYR A 5 -1.73 -13.42 -26.79
CA TYR A 5 -1.92 -11.99 -27.00
C TYR A 5 -3.35 -11.64 -27.39
N ALA A 6 -3.99 -12.44 -28.25
CA ALA A 6 -5.39 -12.29 -28.59
C ALA A 6 -6.30 -12.46 -27.36
N ALA A 7 -6.03 -13.47 -26.52
CA ALA A 7 -6.78 -13.67 -25.28
C ALA A 7 -6.61 -12.49 -24.31
N ASN A 8 -5.40 -11.95 -24.18
CA ASN A 8 -5.13 -10.73 -23.39
C ASN A 8 -5.81 -9.49 -23.97
N ALA A 9 -5.84 -9.33 -25.29
CA ALA A 9 -6.54 -8.23 -25.95
C ALA A 9 -8.04 -8.30 -25.65
N ILE A 10 -8.67 -9.49 -25.76
CA ILE A 10 -10.09 -9.69 -25.44
C ILE A 10 -10.36 -9.38 -23.96
N ALA A 11 -9.55 -9.89 -23.04
CA ALA A 11 -9.69 -9.63 -21.61
C ALA A 11 -9.54 -8.14 -21.26
N ALA A 12 -8.57 -7.45 -21.89
CA ALA A 12 -8.34 -6.02 -21.67
C ALA A 12 -9.46 -5.15 -22.26
N VAL A 13 -9.97 -5.47 -23.46
CA VAL A 13 -11.14 -4.80 -24.06
C VAL A 13 -12.36 -4.98 -23.17
N PHE A 14 -12.61 -6.20 -22.69
CA PHE A 14 -13.70 -6.47 -21.76
C PHE A 14 -13.56 -5.65 -20.47
N GLY A 15 -12.36 -5.61 -19.88
CA GLY A 15 -12.06 -4.79 -18.71
C GLY A 15 -12.31 -3.30 -18.96
N PHE A 16 -11.92 -2.78 -20.12
CA PHE A 16 -12.13 -1.38 -20.51
C PHE A 16 -13.62 -1.05 -20.65
N CYS A 17 -14.36 -1.86 -21.41
CA CYS A 17 -15.81 -1.71 -21.58
C CYS A 17 -16.52 -1.77 -20.22
N LEU A 18 -16.11 -2.68 -19.35
CA LEU A 18 -16.65 -2.81 -18.00
C LEU A 18 -16.40 -1.55 -17.17
N SER A 19 -15.18 -1.00 -17.18
CA SER A 19 -14.84 0.22 -16.45
C SER A 19 -15.60 1.45 -16.96
N VAL A 20 -15.77 1.58 -18.28
CA VAL A 20 -16.59 2.65 -18.88
C VAL A 20 -18.06 2.49 -18.52
N TYR A 21 -18.59 1.27 -18.55
CA TYR A 21 -19.96 0.97 -18.16
C TYR A 21 -20.24 1.35 -16.71
N ILE A 22 -19.34 1.00 -15.78
CA ILE A 22 -19.45 1.38 -14.36
C ILE A 22 -19.44 2.90 -14.21
N LEU A 23 -18.56 3.61 -14.92
CA LEU A 23 -18.52 5.08 -14.90
C LEU A 23 -19.83 5.70 -15.42
N PHE A 24 -20.38 5.16 -16.50
CA PHE A 24 -21.64 5.62 -17.07
C PHE A 24 -22.80 5.42 -16.09
N LEU A 25 -22.91 4.23 -15.48
CA LEU A 25 -23.91 3.95 -14.45
C LEU A 25 -23.81 4.91 -13.27
N ARG A 26 -22.58 5.25 -12.85
CA ARG A 26 -22.35 6.20 -11.77
C ARG A 26 -22.78 7.62 -12.14
N ARG A 27 -22.47 8.09 -13.36
CA ARG A 27 -22.86 9.43 -13.84
C ARG A 27 -24.37 9.56 -14.03
N ALA A 28 -25.04 8.52 -14.51
CA ALA A 28 -26.47 8.53 -14.78
C ALA A 28 -27.35 8.60 -13.50
N ARG A 29 -26.76 8.55 -12.28
CA ARG A 29 -27.47 8.47 -10.98
C ARG A 29 -28.53 7.36 -10.90
N LEU A 30 -28.55 6.44 -11.87
CA LEU A 30 -29.42 5.25 -11.89
C LEU A 30 -29.12 4.28 -10.72
N SER A 31 -28.02 4.53 -10.00
CA SER A 31 -27.65 3.93 -8.71
C SER A 31 -28.72 4.08 -7.62
N ASP A 32 -29.67 5.02 -7.71
CA ASP A 32 -30.65 5.20 -6.63
C ASP A 32 -31.76 4.14 -6.63
N LYS A 33 -31.95 3.37 -7.72
CA LYS A 33 -32.94 2.28 -7.79
C LYS A 33 -32.42 0.94 -8.30
N SER A 34 -31.14 0.81 -8.66
CA SER A 34 -30.64 -0.39 -9.36
C SER A 34 -30.24 -1.55 -8.43
N TYR A 35 -30.70 -2.75 -8.81
CA TYR A 35 -30.57 -4.06 -8.17
C TYR A 35 -29.14 -4.65 -8.22
N ILE A 36 -28.21 -3.97 -8.87
CA ILE A 36 -26.91 -4.51 -9.30
C ILE A 36 -25.84 -4.50 -8.18
N CYS A 37 -26.10 -3.85 -7.04
CA CYS A 37 -25.45 -4.16 -5.77
C CYS A 37 -26.35 -3.75 -4.59
N ARG A 38 -27.40 -4.54 -4.31
CA ARG A 38 -28.31 -4.29 -3.15
C ARG A 38 -27.55 -4.20 -1.82
N THR A 39 -26.38 -4.81 -1.71
CA THR A 39 -25.55 -4.82 -0.50
C THR A 39 -24.47 -3.72 -0.47
N CYS A 40 -24.17 -3.04 -1.58
CA CYS A 40 -23.23 -1.90 -1.59
C CYS A 40 -23.88 -0.58 -1.13
N LYS A 41 -25.22 -0.52 -1.06
CA LYS A 41 -25.95 0.65 -0.57
C LYS A 41 -25.78 0.89 0.93
N LEU A 42 -25.42 -0.14 1.71
CA LEU A 42 -24.85 0.07 3.03
C LEU A 42 -23.39 0.46 2.87
N THR A 43 -23.12 1.76 2.92
CA THR A 43 -21.83 2.28 3.39
C THR A 43 -20.59 1.83 2.61
N PHE A 44 -20.49 2.15 1.32
CA PHE A 44 -19.20 2.65 0.85
C PHE A 44 -19.13 4.12 1.28
N PRO A 45 -18.48 4.48 2.40
CA PRO A 45 -18.14 5.87 2.59
C PRO A 45 -17.31 6.28 1.37
N GLU A 46 -17.66 7.39 0.71
CA GLU A 46 -17.00 7.91 -0.51
C GLU A 46 -15.46 7.91 -0.42
N LYS A 47 -14.95 7.89 0.81
CA LYS A 47 -13.55 7.89 1.21
C LYS A 47 -12.72 6.68 0.76
N HIS A 48 -13.29 5.50 0.50
CA HIS A 48 -12.53 4.32 0.04
C HIS A 48 -12.64 4.04 -1.47
N ALA A 49 -13.45 4.80 -2.21
CA ALA A 49 -13.60 4.70 -3.66
C ALA A 49 -12.67 5.66 -4.42
N ARG A 50 -11.77 6.34 -3.71
CA ARG A 50 -10.78 7.27 -4.25
C ARG A 50 -9.42 6.88 -3.73
N PHE A 51 -8.40 6.98 -4.57
CA PHE A 51 -7.00 6.83 -4.22
C PHE A 51 -6.30 8.15 -4.59
N LEU A 52 -5.64 8.80 -3.64
CA LEU A 52 -5.08 10.15 -3.80
C LEU A 52 -6.11 11.17 -4.33
N LYS A 53 -7.35 11.08 -3.83
CA LYS A 53 -8.53 11.85 -4.30
C LYS A 53 -8.99 11.56 -5.73
N ILE A 54 -8.33 10.68 -6.47
CA ILE A 54 -8.73 10.25 -7.82
C ILE A 54 -9.70 9.06 -7.68
N PRO A 55 -10.91 9.10 -8.27
CA PRO A 55 -11.81 7.95 -8.26
C PRO A 55 -11.17 6.74 -8.94
N LEU A 56 -11.27 5.57 -8.31
CA LEU A 56 -10.65 4.32 -8.78
C LEU A 56 -11.11 3.91 -10.19
N GLU A 57 -12.31 4.32 -10.59
CA GLU A 57 -12.84 4.04 -11.94
C GLU A 57 -12.01 4.68 -13.04
N TYR A 58 -11.49 5.90 -12.83
CA TYR A 58 -10.62 6.55 -13.80
C TYR A 58 -9.29 5.83 -13.94
N LEU A 59 -8.71 5.37 -12.83
CA LEU A 59 -7.49 4.56 -12.85
C LEU A 59 -7.69 3.25 -13.61
N ALA A 60 -8.84 2.59 -13.41
CA ALA A 60 -9.19 1.37 -14.15
C ALA A 60 -9.37 1.63 -15.66
N ILE A 61 -10.04 2.73 -16.04
CA ILE A 61 -10.19 3.13 -17.46
C ILE A 61 -8.82 3.38 -18.10
N ILE A 62 -7.93 4.11 -17.43
CA ILE A 62 -6.58 4.39 -17.94
C ILE A 62 -5.81 3.08 -18.12
N TYR A 63 -5.82 2.20 -17.11
CA TYR A 63 -5.13 0.92 -17.14
C TYR A 63 -5.65 -0.02 -18.23
N TYR A 64 -6.96 -0.27 -18.26
CA TYR A 64 -7.56 -1.17 -19.25
C TYR A 64 -7.54 -0.57 -20.66
N GLY A 65 -7.59 0.77 -20.78
CA GLY A 65 -7.40 1.47 -22.05
C GLY A 65 -5.99 1.26 -22.60
N PHE A 66 -4.96 1.48 -21.77
CA PHE A 66 -3.56 1.23 -22.13
C PHE A 66 -3.33 -0.23 -22.51
N THR A 67 -3.72 -1.18 -21.66
CA THR A 67 -3.50 -2.62 -21.93
C THR A 67 -4.30 -3.12 -23.14
N SER A 68 -5.51 -2.62 -23.36
CA SER A 68 -6.32 -2.94 -24.55
C SER A 68 -5.60 -2.51 -25.83
N ILE A 69 -5.10 -1.27 -25.88
CA ILE A 69 -4.33 -0.76 -27.03
C ILE A 69 -3.05 -1.57 -27.21
N SER A 70 -2.28 -1.78 -26.13
CA SER A 70 -1.00 -2.49 -26.21
C SER A 70 -1.15 -3.93 -26.68
N TYR A 71 -2.07 -4.70 -26.11
CA TYR A 71 -2.29 -6.10 -26.53
C TYR A 71 -2.93 -6.21 -27.92
N THR A 72 -3.73 -5.22 -28.34
CA THR A 72 -4.23 -5.17 -29.72
C THR A 72 -3.11 -4.94 -30.71
N ILE A 73 -2.19 -4.00 -30.43
CA ILE A 73 -0.99 -3.77 -31.25
C ILE A 73 -0.17 -5.05 -31.35
N LEU A 74 0.12 -5.70 -30.21
CA LEU A 74 0.86 -6.97 -30.15
C LEU A 74 0.22 -8.11 -30.95
N THR A 75 -1.11 -8.08 -31.13
CA THR A 75 -1.84 -9.12 -31.87
C THR A 75 -1.92 -8.84 -33.37
N VAL A 76 -2.02 -7.56 -33.77
CA VAL A 76 -2.28 -7.16 -35.17
C VAL A 76 -1.01 -6.80 -35.92
N SER A 77 0.05 -6.35 -35.24
CA SER A 77 1.27 -5.93 -35.92
C SER A 77 2.02 -7.12 -36.49
N SER A 78 2.28 -7.11 -37.80
CA SER A 78 3.18 -8.07 -38.45
C SER A 78 4.65 -7.85 -38.11
N VAL A 79 4.99 -6.71 -37.51
CA VAL A 79 6.34 -6.38 -37.04
C VAL A 79 6.52 -6.95 -35.63
N PRO A 80 7.61 -7.70 -35.37
CA PRO A 80 7.88 -8.21 -34.04
C PRO A 80 8.01 -7.05 -33.04
N PRO A 81 7.30 -7.08 -31.90
CA PRO A 81 7.34 -6.00 -30.94
C PRO A 81 8.73 -5.86 -30.32
N THR A 82 9.13 -4.63 -30.01
CA THR A 82 10.37 -4.40 -29.28
C THR A 82 10.26 -5.01 -27.88
N ALA A 83 11.35 -5.61 -27.39
CA ALA A 83 11.37 -6.25 -26.08
C ALA A 83 10.99 -5.26 -24.96
N GLU A 84 11.38 -3.99 -25.11
CA GLU A 84 11.03 -2.90 -24.18
C GLU A 84 9.52 -2.69 -24.07
N PHE A 85 8.80 -2.73 -25.19
CA PHE A 85 7.35 -2.53 -25.20
C PHE A 85 6.61 -3.67 -24.49
N VAL A 86 7.06 -4.92 -24.70
CA VAL A 86 6.52 -6.09 -24.01
C VAL A 86 6.80 -6.00 -22.50
N PHE A 87 8.02 -5.61 -22.12
CA PHE A 87 8.40 -5.45 -20.71
C PHE A 87 7.58 -4.38 -20.00
N VAL A 88 7.43 -3.20 -20.59
CA VAL A 88 6.61 -2.12 -20.00
C VAL A 88 5.15 -2.56 -19.84
N THR A 89 4.59 -3.22 -20.86
CA THR A 89 3.22 -3.74 -20.80
C THR A 89 3.07 -4.77 -19.67
N TYR A 90 4.08 -5.64 -19.50
CA TYR A 90 4.10 -6.63 -18.44
C TYR A 90 4.18 -5.99 -17.05
N LEU A 91 5.10 -5.04 -16.85
CA LEU A 91 5.29 -4.33 -15.60
C LEU A 91 4.01 -3.59 -15.17
N VAL A 92 3.37 -2.87 -16.09
CA VAL A 92 2.09 -2.18 -15.84
C VAL A 92 1.01 -3.18 -15.43
N THR A 93 0.97 -4.36 -16.07
CA THR A 93 0.00 -5.41 -15.75
C THR A 93 0.23 -5.99 -14.35
N ILE A 94 1.48 -6.26 -13.96
CA ILE A 94 1.83 -6.73 -12.61
C ILE A 94 1.44 -5.68 -11.56
N ILE A 95 1.79 -4.41 -11.77
CA ILE A 95 1.48 -3.32 -10.83
C ILE A 95 -0.04 -3.23 -10.63
N ALA A 96 -0.81 -3.26 -11.72
CA ALA A 96 -2.26 -3.20 -11.64
C ALA A 96 -2.89 -4.43 -10.96
N PHE A 97 -2.34 -5.62 -11.17
CA PHE A 97 -2.76 -6.84 -10.48
C PHE A 97 -2.49 -6.73 -8.97
N CYS A 98 -1.28 -6.35 -8.56
CA CYS A 98 -0.91 -6.14 -7.16
C CYS A 98 -1.83 -5.10 -6.49
N PHE A 99 -2.11 -3.99 -7.17
CA PHE A 99 -3.04 -2.98 -6.68
C PHE A 99 -4.47 -3.52 -6.54
N SER A 100 -4.93 -4.35 -7.48
CA SER A 100 -6.25 -4.99 -7.40
C SER A 100 -6.37 -5.98 -6.25
N VAL A 101 -5.32 -6.78 -6.00
CA VAL A 101 -5.23 -7.68 -4.84
C VAL A 101 -5.26 -6.90 -3.53
N TYR A 102 -4.54 -5.78 -3.46
CA TYR A 102 -4.57 -4.89 -2.31
C TYR A 102 -5.97 -4.35 -2.01
N LEU A 103 -6.68 -3.87 -3.03
CA LEU A 103 -8.07 -3.39 -2.87
C LEU A 103 -9.01 -4.51 -2.42
N ALA A 104 -8.89 -5.71 -2.99
CA ALA A 104 -9.66 -6.87 -2.58
C ALA A 104 -9.39 -7.23 -1.11
N PHE A 105 -8.12 -7.20 -0.68
CA PHE A 105 -7.73 -7.44 0.70
C PHE A 105 -8.37 -6.44 1.67
N ILE A 106 -8.30 -5.13 1.37
CA ILE A 106 -8.95 -4.10 2.21
C ILE A 106 -10.46 -4.30 2.30
N GLN A 107 -11.11 -4.70 1.21
CA GLN A 107 -12.56 -4.92 1.21
C GLN A 107 -12.95 -6.10 2.11
N ILE A 108 -12.21 -7.21 2.02
CA ILE A 108 -12.47 -8.41 2.81
C ILE A 108 -12.20 -8.14 4.29
N VAL A 109 -11.05 -7.56 4.62
CA VAL A 109 -10.57 -7.45 6.01
C VAL A 109 -11.15 -6.24 6.72
N THR A 110 -11.06 -5.06 6.10
CA THR A 110 -11.44 -3.79 6.74
C THR A 110 -12.93 -3.52 6.63
N LEU A 111 -13.49 -3.69 5.43
CA LEU A 111 -14.90 -3.37 5.17
C LEU A 111 -15.84 -4.53 5.49
N ARG A 112 -15.35 -5.78 5.48
CA ARG A 112 -16.16 -7.01 5.65
C ARG A 112 -17.34 -7.08 4.69
N HIS A 113 -17.20 -6.45 3.52
CA HIS A 113 -18.22 -6.41 2.47
C HIS A 113 -17.59 -6.85 1.14
N TRP A 114 -18.38 -7.57 0.36
CA TRP A 114 -17.96 -8.13 -0.92
C TRP A 114 -18.39 -7.20 -2.05
N CYS A 115 -17.43 -6.61 -2.75
CA CYS A 115 -17.69 -5.88 -3.99
C CYS A 115 -17.40 -6.80 -5.18
N GLY A 116 -18.44 -7.32 -5.82
CA GLY A 116 -18.29 -8.21 -6.98
C GLY A 116 -17.44 -7.59 -8.10
N TRP A 117 -17.57 -6.28 -8.33
CA TRP A 117 -16.82 -5.57 -9.37
C TRP A 117 -15.31 -5.56 -9.13
N CYS A 118 -14.87 -5.35 -7.89
CA CYS A 118 -13.45 -5.32 -7.56
C CYS A 118 -12.81 -6.71 -7.68
N PHE A 119 -13.55 -7.77 -7.34
CA PHE A 119 -13.11 -9.14 -7.61
C PHE A 119 -13.00 -9.42 -9.11
N ILE A 120 -13.96 -8.98 -9.92
CA ILE A 120 -13.88 -9.12 -11.37
C ILE A 120 -12.62 -8.42 -11.91
N TRP A 121 -12.28 -7.22 -11.44
CA TRP A 121 -11.03 -6.55 -11.84
C TRP A 121 -9.77 -7.28 -11.39
N ALA A 122 -9.74 -7.82 -10.18
CA ALA A 122 -8.62 -8.62 -9.70
C ALA A 122 -8.44 -9.91 -10.53
N ILE A 123 -9.53 -10.56 -10.91
CA ILE A 123 -9.51 -11.74 -11.78
C ILE A 123 -9.03 -11.38 -13.18
N LEU A 124 -9.57 -10.32 -13.80
CA LEU A 124 -9.17 -9.88 -15.14
C LEU A 124 -7.69 -9.50 -15.21
N SER A 125 -7.21 -8.69 -14.28
CA SER A 125 -5.78 -8.35 -14.20
C SER A 125 -4.90 -9.58 -13.92
N GLY A 126 -5.38 -10.54 -13.10
CA GLY A 126 -4.70 -11.81 -12.88
C GLY A 126 -4.59 -12.66 -14.14
N ILE A 127 -5.67 -12.76 -14.94
CA ILE A 127 -5.65 -13.45 -16.24
C ILE A 127 -4.60 -12.81 -17.16
N LEU A 128 -4.58 -11.48 -17.24
CA LEU A 128 -3.59 -10.77 -18.06
C LEU A 128 -2.15 -11.11 -17.65
N VAL A 129 -1.85 -11.12 -16.34
CA VAL A 129 -0.52 -11.48 -15.79
C VAL A 129 -0.16 -12.94 -16.10
N VAL A 130 -1.10 -13.88 -15.94
CA VAL A 130 -0.83 -15.30 -16.18
C VAL A 130 -0.55 -15.55 -17.66
N PHE A 131 -1.37 -15.02 -18.56
CA PHE A 131 -1.22 -15.26 -19.99
C PHE A 131 0.01 -14.59 -20.58
N ILE A 132 0.38 -13.40 -20.11
CA ILE A 132 1.65 -12.80 -20.53
C ILE A 132 2.82 -13.61 -19.98
N ALA A 133 2.81 -14.04 -18.71
CA ALA A 133 3.88 -14.85 -18.13
C ALA A 133 4.09 -16.19 -18.85
N LEU A 134 3.01 -16.83 -19.32
CA LEU A 134 3.08 -18.08 -20.09
C LEU A 134 3.65 -17.89 -21.50
N ASN A 135 3.55 -16.70 -22.07
CA ASN A 135 3.95 -16.42 -23.45
C ASN A 135 5.30 -15.70 -23.55
N THR A 136 5.73 -15.00 -22.51
CA THR A 136 6.95 -14.19 -22.55
C THR A 136 8.18 -14.97 -22.12
N THR A 137 9.18 -15.01 -22.99
CA THR A 137 10.59 -15.29 -22.63
C THR A 137 11.30 -13.99 -22.22
N VAL A 138 10.64 -13.15 -21.40
CA VAL A 138 11.24 -11.89 -20.95
C VAL A 138 12.42 -12.21 -20.07
N ASP A 139 13.60 -11.85 -20.53
CA ASP A 139 14.82 -11.94 -19.74
C ASP A 139 14.85 -10.81 -18.72
N TRP A 140 14.28 -11.08 -17.54
CA TRP A 140 14.25 -10.16 -16.40
C TRP A 140 15.63 -9.62 -16.04
N TYR A 141 16.68 -10.42 -16.27
CA TYR A 141 18.06 -10.02 -15.99
C TYR A 141 18.47 -8.86 -16.89
N TYR A 142 18.30 -9.02 -18.20
CA TYR A 142 18.63 -7.98 -19.18
C TYR A 142 17.90 -6.67 -18.90
N PHE A 143 16.60 -6.73 -18.57
CA PHE A 143 15.82 -5.53 -18.30
C PHE A 143 16.22 -4.83 -17.00
N THR A 144 16.44 -5.59 -15.94
CA THR A 144 16.83 -5.01 -14.65
C THR A 144 18.21 -4.39 -14.74
N GLU A 145 19.15 -5.03 -15.43
CA GLU A 145 20.49 -4.48 -15.67
C GLU A 145 20.40 -3.18 -16.49
N LYS A 146 19.60 -3.19 -17.57
CA LYS A 146 19.40 -2.01 -18.43
C LYS A 146 18.74 -0.83 -17.71
N TYR A 147 17.80 -1.10 -16.80
CA TYR A 147 17.03 -0.06 -16.10
C TYR A 147 17.38 0.07 -14.61
N ILE A 148 18.55 -0.43 -14.18
CA ILE A 148 18.92 -0.50 -12.76
C ILE A 148 18.92 0.87 -12.09
N ASP A 149 19.34 1.92 -12.80
CA ASP A 149 19.39 3.29 -12.26
C ASP A 149 17.98 3.85 -12.03
N TRP A 150 17.03 3.55 -12.92
CA TRP A 150 15.63 3.94 -12.74
C TRP A 150 14.99 3.16 -11.58
N ILE A 151 15.33 1.88 -11.42
CA ILE A 151 14.84 1.05 -10.31
C ILE A 151 15.38 1.56 -8.97
N ARG A 152 16.68 1.91 -8.92
CA ARG A 152 17.33 2.54 -7.76
C ARG A 152 16.72 3.90 -7.45
N PHE A 153 16.50 4.73 -8.47
CA PHE A 153 15.81 6.00 -8.32
C PHE A 153 14.42 5.84 -7.73
N ALA A 154 13.62 4.89 -8.24
CA ALA A 154 12.31 4.57 -7.70
C ALA A 154 12.37 4.08 -6.25
N SER A 155 13.39 3.30 -5.89
CA SER A 155 13.64 2.86 -4.50
C SER A 155 13.92 4.05 -3.58
N VAL A 156 14.85 4.93 -3.97
CA VAL A 156 15.19 6.14 -3.20
C VAL A 156 13.97 7.06 -3.05
N LEU A 157 13.21 7.26 -4.12
CA LEU A 157 11.96 8.02 -4.08
C LEU A 157 10.95 7.37 -3.13
N GLY A 158 10.84 6.04 -3.14
CA GLY A 158 10.02 5.28 -2.22
C GLY A 158 10.40 5.49 -0.76
N VAL A 159 11.70 5.47 -0.44
CA VAL A 159 12.21 5.83 0.89
C VAL A 159 11.84 7.27 1.24
N MET A 160 12.09 8.24 0.36
CA MET A 160 11.85 9.66 0.62
C MET A 160 10.38 9.95 0.92
N LEU A 161 9.46 9.41 0.10
CA LEU A 161 8.02 9.50 0.31
C LEU A 161 7.60 8.81 1.60
N GLY A 162 8.18 7.64 1.88
CA GLY A 162 7.91 6.86 3.08
C GLY A 162 8.34 7.56 4.36
N VAL A 163 9.58 8.03 4.46
CA VAL A 163 10.11 8.76 5.63
C VAL A 163 9.36 10.06 5.84
N GLY A 164 9.18 10.87 4.80
CA GLY A 164 8.44 12.13 4.89
C GLY A 164 6.99 11.93 5.27
N GLY A 165 6.30 11.00 4.61
CA GLY A 165 4.91 10.65 4.91
C GLY A 165 4.74 10.07 6.31
N ALA A 166 5.60 9.13 6.71
CA ALA A 166 5.51 8.48 8.02
C ALA A 166 5.76 9.49 9.13
N THR A 167 6.75 10.36 8.98
CA THR A 167 7.02 11.42 9.97
C THR A 167 5.81 12.35 10.16
N ILE A 168 5.19 12.80 9.06
CA ILE A 168 3.99 13.65 9.15
C ILE A 168 2.81 12.88 9.75
N ALA A 169 2.57 11.63 9.31
CA ALA A 169 1.50 10.79 9.82
C ALA A 169 1.66 10.56 11.33
N ASP A 170 2.89 10.26 11.77
CA ASP A 170 3.20 9.95 13.15
C ASP A 170 3.06 11.18 14.04
N LEU A 171 3.47 12.37 13.57
CA LEU A 171 3.22 13.64 14.28
C LEU A 171 1.73 13.94 14.44
N LEU A 172 0.93 13.75 13.38
CA LEU A 172 -0.52 13.93 13.43
C LEU A 172 -1.16 12.91 14.38
N PHE A 173 -0.73 11.65 14.33
CA PHE A 173 -1.25 10.59 15.18
C PHE A 173 -0.87 10.81 16.64
N LEU A 174 0.35 11.25 16.92
CA LEU A 174 0.79 11.62 18.27
C LEU A 174 -0.02 12.78 18.83
N SER A 175 -0.31 13.80 18.01
CA SER A 175 -1.21 14.89 18.43
C SER A 175 -2.57 14.33 18.84
N PHE A 176 -3.14 13.45 18.02
CA PHE A 176 -4.41 12.78 18.31
C PHE A 176 -4.35 11.90 19.57
N LEU A 177 -3.27 11.14 19.80
CA LEU A 177 -3.12 10.32 21.01
C LEU A 177 -2.99 11.16 22.29
N ARG A 178 -2.46 12.38 22.16
CA ARG A 178 -2.30 13.33 23.25
C ARG A 178 -3.63 13.95 23.67
N ASP A 179 -4.48 14.37 22.73
CA ASP A 179 -5.72 15.12 23.03
C ASP A 179 -7.01 14.32 22.88
N PHE A 180 -6.96 13.13 22.27
CA PHE A 180 -8.12 12.28 21.93
C PHE A 180 -9.20 12.99 21.09
N LYS A 181 -8.86 14.09 20.43
CA LYS A 181 -9.79 14.86 19.60
C LYS A 181 -9.24 14.89 18.18
N ILE A 182 -9.94 14.26 17.25
CA ILE A 182 -9.61 14.35 15.83
C ILE A 182 -10.74 15.07 15.10
N SER A 183 -10.43 16.19 14.47
CA SER A 183 -11.34 16.85 13.56
C SER A 183 -11.50 16.02 12.28
N VAL A 184 -12.63 16.21 11.59
CA VAL A 184 -12.89 15.52 10.31
C VAL A 184 -11.80 15.85 9.28
N LYS A 185 -11.27 17.08 9.32
CA LYS A 185 -10.20 17.55 8.43
C LYS A 185 -8.85 16.90 8.74
N GLU A 186 -8.48 16.74 10.01
CA GLU A 186 -7.26 16.03 10.41
C GLU A 186 -7.31 14.56 10.01
N LEU A 187 -8.46 13.91 10.18
CA LEU A 187 -8.66 12.54 9.72
C LEU A 187 -8.52 12.41 8.19
N GLU A 188 -9.01 13.40 7.43
CA GLU A 188 -8.83 13.44 5.98
C GLU A 188 -7.35 13.62 5.59
N ASN A 189 -6.65 14.56 6.24
CA ASN A 189 -5.23 14.78 6.02
C ASN A 189 -4.40 13.52 6.34
N LEU A 190 -4.70 12.87 7.47
CA LEU A 190 -4.01 11.65 7.89
C LEU A 190 -4.20 10.51 6.87
N LYS A 191 -5.37 10.40 6.24
CA LYS A 191 -5.61 9.43 5.16
C LYS A 191 -4.73 9.71 3.94
N ILE A 192 -4.68 10.97 3.49
CA ILE A 192 -3.86 11.37 2.34
C ILE A 192 -2.39 11.07 2.62
N VAL A 193 -1.90 11.43 3.82
CA VAL A 193 -0.52 11.16 4.21
C VAL A 193 -0.25 9.65 4.29
N SER A 194 -1.19 8.86 4.84
CA SER A 194 -1.05 7.40 4.86
C SER A 194 -1.02 6.79 3.46
N GLU A 195 -1.81 7.30 2.51
CA GLU A 195 -1.76 6.87 1.10
C GLU A 195 -0.38 7.15 0.48
N VAL A 196 0.25 8.29 0.82
CA VAL A 196 1.62 8.61 0.39
C VAL A 196 2.64 7.63 0.99
N VAL A 197 2.50 7.26 2.27
CA VAL A 197 3.37 6.24 2.91
C VAL A 197 3.24 4.89 2.21
N TRP A 198 2.00 4.45 1.93
CA TRP A 198 1.75 3.20 1.22
C TRP A 198 2.28 3.23 -0.21
N LEU A 199 2.19 4.37 -0.90
CA LEU A 199 2.80 4.56 -2.21
C LEU A 199 4.34 4.42 -2.12
N GLY A 200 4.96 5.06 -1.13
CA GLY A 200 6.40 4.94 -0.89
C GLY A 200 6.84 3.50 -0.60
N LEU A 201 6.09 2.79 0.26
CA LEU A 201 6.32 1.38 0.54
C LEU A 201 6.13 0.49 -0.70
N GLY A 202 5.12 0.78 -1.52
CA GLY A 202 4.87 0.08 -2.78
C GLY A 202 6.02 0.23 -3.78
N LEU A 203 6.57 1.44 -3.93
CA LEU A 203 7.76 1.70 -4.74
C LEU A 203 8.97 0.90 -4.24
N LEU A 204 9.17 0.86 -2.91
CA LEU A 204 10.26 0.09 -2.31
C LEU A 204 10.15 -1.41 -2.54
N ILE A 205 8.96 -1.98 -2.32
CA ILE A 205 8.70 -3.40 -2.57
C ILE A 205 8.94 -3.71 -4.05
N ALA A 206 8.36 -2.91 -4.96
CA ALA A 206 8.50 -3.12 -6.40
C ALA A 206 9.97 -3.08 -6.84
N SER A 207 10.72 -2.04 -6.43
CA SER A 207 12.14 -1.94 -6.75
C SER A 207 12.96 -3.08 -6.15
N SER A 208 12.68 -3.48 -4.90
CA SER A 208 13.42 -4.56 -4.24
C SER A 208 13.17 -5.91 -4.89
N VAL A 209 11.93 -6.21 -5.30
CA VAL A 209 11.58 -7.44 -6.02
C VAL A 209 12.27 -7.47 -7.39
N MET A 210 12.30 -6.36 -8.12
CA MET A 210 12.99 -6.29 -9.42
C MET A 210 14.50 -6.56 -9.29
N VAL A 211 15.15 -5.95 -8.29
CA VAL A 211 16.58 -6.17 -8.03
C VAL A 211 16.83 -7.62 -7.58
N TYR A 212 16.04 -8.14 -6.64
CA TYR A 212 16.19 -9.49 -6.11
C TYR A 212 15.98 -10.58 -7.16
N GLY A 213 14.99 -10.41 -8.04
CA GLY A 213 14.69 -11.37 -9.12
C GLY A 213 15.84 -11.57 -10.10
N THR A 214 16.74 -10.59 -10.22
CA THR A 214 17.81 -10.57 -11.21
C THR A 214 19.11 -11.17 -10.71
N HIS A 215 19.52 -10.86 -9.48
CA HIS A 215 20.78 -11.36 -8.91
C HIS A 215 20.56 -12.15 -7.61
N SER A 216 19.60 -13.07 -7.60
CA SER A 216 19.16 -13.80 -6.40
C SER A 216 20.30 -14.51 -5.64
N PHE A 217 21.36 -14.93 -6.33
CA PHE A 217 22.55 -15.54 -5.71
C PHE A 217 23.50 -14.50 -5.08
N LEU A 218 23.90 -13.47 -5.83
CA LEU A 218 24.87 -12.47 -5.36
C LEU A 218 24.25 -11.56 -4.30
N ILE A 219 22.99 -11.18 -4.47
CA ILE A 219 22.26 -10.31 -3.52
C ILE A 219 22.12 -10.96 -2.15
N ARG A 220 21.98 -12.29 -2.10
CA ARG A 220 21.92 -13.03 -0.84
C ARG A 220 23.22 -12.95 -0.06
N LEU A 221 24.34 -12.54 -0.65
CA LEU A 221 25.60 -12.38 0.07
C LEU A 221 25.77 -10.98 0.67
N TYR A 222 25.00 -9.98 0.23
CA TYR A 222 25.14 -8.60 0.72
C TYR A 222 24.21 -8.32 1.92
N PRO A 223 24.76 -8.07 3.12
CA PRO A 223 23.97 -7.87 4.35
C PRO A 223 22.96 -6.72 4.25
N MET A 224 23.32 -5.64 3.56
CA MET A 224 22.47 -4.44 3.45
C MET A 224 21.15 -4.74 2.73
N HIS A 225 21.20 -5.50 1.64
CA HIS A 225 20.00 -5.82 0.88
C HIS A 225 19.09 -6.80 1.66
N GLN A 226 19.67 -7.77 2.36
CA GLN A 226 18.91 -8.65 3.25
C GLN A 226 18.19 -7.85 4.35
N ALA A 227 18.90 -6.92 4.98
CA ALA A 227 18.32 -6.03 5.99
C ALA A 227 17.19 -5.17 5.40
N THR A 228 17.37 -4.62 4.19
CA THR A 228 16.32 -3.87 3.48
C THR A 228 15.04 -4.69 3.28
N LEU A 229 15.15 -5.93 2.79
CA LEU A 229 13.98 -6.80 2.60
C LEU A 229 13.23 -7.08 3.91
N ILE A 230 13.98 -7.37 4.98
CA ILE A 230 13.40 -7.62 6.31
C ILE A 230 12.74 -6.35 6.87
N PHE A 231 13.36 -5.19 6.73
CA PHE A 231 12.78 -3.91 7.17
C PHE A 231 11.51 -3.55 6.39
N ILE A 232 11.47 -3.85 5.08
CA ILE A 232 10.25 -3.71 4.27
C ILE A 232 9.13 -4.61 4.81
N GLU A 233 9.44 -5.87 5.17
CA GLU A 233 8.47 -6.78 5.79
C GLU A 233 7.96 -6.26 7.14
N ILE A 234 8.87 -5.78 8.00
CA ILE A 234 8.51 -5.17 9.29
C ILE A 234 7.57 -3.96 9.06
N LEU A 235 7.88 -3.09 8.11
CA LEU A 235 7.03 -1.93 7.76
C LEU A 235 5.66 -2.36 7.25
N PHE A 236 5.61 -3.36 6.37
CA PHE A 236 4.36 -3.87 5.82
C PHE A 236 3.47 -4.43 6.93
N VAL A 237 4.01 -5.30 7.78
CA VAL A 237 3.28 -5.90 8.92
C VAL A 237 2.85 -4.83 9.92
N ASN A 238 3.77 -3.93 10.32
CA ASN A 238 3.47 -2.83 11.25
C ASN A 238 2.38 -1.90 10.70
N GLY A 239 2.45 -1.55 9.41
CA GLY A 239 1.46 -0.74 8.71
C GLY A 239 0.07 -1.39 8.68
N LEU A 240 0.00 -2.71 8.50
CA LEU A 240 -1.24 -3.48 8.61
C LEU A 240 -1.80 -3.42 10.04
N PHE A 241 -0.97 -3.62 11.07
CA PHE A 241 -1.42 -3.53 12.46
C PHE A 241 -1.97 -2.15 12.82
N LEU A 242 -1.27 -1.09 12.39
CA LEU A 242 -1.70 0.29 12.66
C LEU A 242 -3.03 0.61 11.97
N ASN A 243 -3.17 0.28 10.69
CA ASN A 243 -4.33 0.66 9.89
C ASN A 243 -5.56 -0.23 10.12
N LEU A 244 -5.37 -1.52 10.40
CA LEU A 244 -6.48 -2.48 10.58
C LEU A 244 -6.95 -2.59 12.02
N PHE A 245 -6.07 -2.41 13.00
CA PHE A 245 -6.40 -2.64 14.41
C PHE A 245 -6.38 -1.37 15.25
N ALA A 246 -5.29 -0.60 15.23
CA ALA A 246 -5.15 0.57 16.11
C ALA A 246 -6.07 1.72 15.67
N MET A 247 -6.00 2.10 14.39
CA MET A 247 -6.70 3.27 13.85
C MET A 247 -8.24 3.17 13.95
N PRO A 248 -8.90 2.06 13.56
CA PRO A 248 -10.36 1.96 13.66
C PRO A 248 -10.85 1.99 15.11
N ARG A 249 -10.10 1.39 16.05
CA ARG A 249 -10.45 1.37 17.47
C ARG A 249 -10.36 2.76 18.10
N LEU A 250 -9.30 3.52 17.79
CA LEU A 250 -9.08 4.84 18.38
C LEU A 250 -10.03 5.89 17.80
N THR A 251 -10.22 5.91 16.48
CA THR A 251 -11.14 6.87 15.83
C THR A 251 -12.61 6.56 16.10
N GLY A 252 -12.97 5.28 16.19
CA GLY A 252 -14.32 4.86 16.57
C GLY A 252 -14.72 5.42 17.93
N VAL A 253 -13.82 5.39 18.91
CA VAL A 253 -14.06 5.93 20.25
C VAL A 253 -14.09 7.46 20.26
N ALA A 254 -13.18 8.12 19.54
CA ALA A 254 -13.13 9.58 19.49
C ALA A 254 -14.38 10.20 18.83
N LEU A 255 -14.97 9.51 17.85
CA LEU A 255 -16.17 9.98 17.12
C LEU A 255 -17.48 9.48 17.75
N ALA A 256 -17.50 8.31 18.37
CA ALA A 256 -18.68 7.78 19.07
C ALA A 256 -18.75 8.32 20.50
N SER A 257 -19.19 9.58 20.65
CA SER A 257 -19.18 10.33 21.91
C SER A 257 -19.99 9.76 23.10
N LYS A 258 -20.59 8.57 23.03
CA LYS A 258 -21.61 8.14 24.02
C LYS A 258 -21.75 6.63 24.35
N ARG A 259 -20.93 5.71 23.83
CA ARG A 259 -21.04 4.29 24.26
C ARG A 259 -20.00 3.94 25.33
N GLY A 260 -20.46 3.25 26.38
CA GLY A 260 -19.67 2.80 27.55
C GLY A 260 -18.55 1.83 27.18
N HIS A 261 -17.55 2.31 26.45
CA HIS A 261 -16.35 1.56 26.15
C HIS A 261 -15.50 1.41 27.40
N ASN A 262 -14.97 0.20 27.59
CA ASN A 262 -14.09 -0.14 28.69
C ASN A 262 -12.82 0.74 28.61
N LYS A 263 -12.60 1.58 29.64
CA LYS A 263 -11.45 2.48 29.73
C LYS A 263 -10.11 1.73 29.57
N LYS A 264 -10.06 0.46 29.99
CA LYS A 264 -8.86 -0.39 29.86
C LYS A 264 -8.53 -0.70 28.39
N ASP A 265 -9.53 -0.92 27.55
CA ASP A 265 -9.33 -1.25 26.14
C ASP A 265 -8.78 -0.06 25.35
N ILE A 266 -9.25 1.15 25.66
CA ILE A 266 -8.77 2.40 25.06
C ILE A 266 -7.31 2.67 25.48
N ALA A 267 -7.00 2.48 26.76
CA ALA A 267 -5.64 2.64 27.27
C ALA A 267 -4.67 1.64 26.61
N CYS A 268 -5.10 0.38 26.45
CA CYS A 268 -4.34 -0.66 25.76
C CYS A 268 -4.10 -0.31 24.28
N ALA A 269 -5.16 0.09 23.55
CA ALA A 269 -5.06 0.50 22.15
C ALA A 269 -4.14 1.71 21.96
N ARG A 270 -4.21 2.69 22.88
CA ARG A 270 -3.32 3.85 22.85
C ARG A 270 -1.88 3.46 23.09
N ARG A 271 -1.61 2.66 24.13
CA ARG A 271 -0.25 2.19 24.45
C ARG A 271 0.35 1.42 23.26
N PHE A 272 -0.43 0.56 22.63
CA PHE A 272 -0.02 -0.19 21.45
C PHE A 272 0.27 0.73 20.26
N ALA A 273 -0.55 1.76 20.04
CA ALA A 273 -0.31 2.72 18.97
C ALA A 273 1.03 3.47 19.13
N TYR A 274 1.42 3.91 20.35
CA TYR A 274 2.74 4.52 20.59
C TYR A 274 3.91 3.60 20.18
N VAL A 275 3.79 2.30 20.44
CA VAL A 275 4.79 1.30 20.02
C VAL A 275 4.83 1.18 18.50
N LEU A 276 3.67 1.03 17.84
CA LEU A 276 3.60 0.89 16.38
C LEU A 276 4.15 2.12 15.63
N LEU A 277 3.89 3.34 16.13
CA LEU A 277 4.45 4.59 15.59
C LEU A 277 5.97 4.61 15.70
N THR A 278 6.50 4.15 16.83
CA THR A 278 7.95 4.08 17.05
C THR A 278 8.61 3.07 16.11
N VAL A 279 8.03 1.86 15.99
CA VAL A 279 8.51 0.83 15.05
C VAL A 279 8.50 1.37 13.62
N SER A 280 7.45 2.09 13.23
CA SER A 280 7.33 2.75 11.93
C SER A 280 8.50 3.72 11.69
N LEU A 281 8.68 4.73 12.58
CA LEU A 281 9.74 5.73 12.45
C LEU A 281 11.12 5.10 12.37
N VAL A 282 11.48 4.25 13.35
CA VAL A 282 12.82 3.66 13.42
C VAL A 282 13.12 2.84 12.16
N THR A 283 12.15 2.08 11.66
CA THR A 283 12.34 1.24 10.47
C THR A 283 12.45 2.08 9.18
N TRP A 284 11.64 3.13 9.02
CA TRP A 284 11.76 4.05 7.89
C TRP A 284 13.10 4.77 7.85
N TYR A 285 13.56 5.29 8.99
CA TYR A 285 14.86 5.96 9.07
C TYR A 285 16.03 4.97 8.91
N SER A 286 15.87 3.72 9.32
CA SER A 286 16.87 2.67 9.07
C SER A 286 16.99 2.34 7.58
N LEU A 287 15.86 2.22 6.86
CA LEU A 287 15.86 2.10 5.41
C LEU A 287 16.48 3.30 4.70
N PHE A 288 16.26 4.51 5.23
CA PHE A 288 16.89 5.72 4.72
C PHE A 288 18.41 5.70 4.85
N VAL A 289 18.92 5.34 6.02
CA VAL A 289 20.36 5.22 6.26
C VAL A 289 20.98 4.15 5.34
N ILE A 290 20.36 2.98 5.23
CA ILE A 290 20.82 1.92 4.31
C ILE A 290 20.77 2.39 2.85
N GLY A 291 19.72 3.12 2.47
CA GLY A 291 19.50 3.61 1.11
C GLY A 291 20.57 4.59 0.60
N PHE A 292 21.31 5.26 1.48
CA PHE A 292 22.47 6.08 1.07
C PHE A 292 23.67 5.26 0.62
N GLY A 293 23.64 3.94 0.77
CA GLY A 293 24.67 3.05 0.23
C GLY A 293 26.05 3.27 0.87
N VAL A 294 26.11 3.76 2.11
CA VAL A 294 27.38 3.84 2.82
C VAL A 294 27.76 2.43 3.25
N ASP A 295 28.56 1.76 2.43
CA ASP A 295 29.09 0.44 2.75
C ASP A 295 30.13 0.56 3.87
N PHE A 296 29.67 0.33 5.10
CA PHE A 296 30.52 0.32 6.28
C PHE A 296 31.25 -1.02 6.48
N GLY A 297 31.17 -1.97 5.53
CA GLY A 297 31.64 -3.34 5.74
C GLY A 297 30.92 -4.02 6.91
N THR A 298 29.69 -3.61 7.17
CA THR A 298 28.93 -4.03 8.35
C THR A 298 28.29 -5.40 8.13
N SER A 299 28.41 -6.26 9.13
CA SER A 299 27.72 -7.55 9.12
C SER A 299 26.22 -7.35 9.33
N LEU A 300 25.42 -8.33 8.89
CA LEU A 300 23.97 -8.32 9.09
C LEU A 300 23.61 -8.20 10.58
N GLU A 301 24.38 -8.87 11.44
CA GLU A 301 24.23 -8.86 12.89
C GLU A 301 24.44 -7.47 13.48
N GLN A 302 25.42 -6.70 12.96
CA GLN A 302 25.66 -5.33 13.41
C GLN A 302 24.50 -4.40 13.00
N ILE A 303 23.96 -4.57 11.78
CA ILE A 303 22.81 -3.80 11.30
C ILE A 303 21.59 -4.05 12.20
N PHE A 304 21.26 -5.31 12.48
CA PHE A 304 20.15 -5.64 13.37
C PHE A 304 20.42 -5.25 14.82
N GLY A 305 21.66 -5.42 15.32
CA GLY A 305 22.05 -5.01 16.66
C GLY A 305 21.81 -3.51 16.88
N LEU A 306 22.25 -2.67 15.94
CA LEU A 306 21.99 -1.24 15.98
C LEU A 306 20.49 -0.93 15.85
N TYR A 307 19.79 -1.58 14.93
CA TYR A 307 18.34 -1.41 14.75
C TYR A 307 17.56 -1.72 16.03
N PHE A 308 17.80 -2.88 16.65
CA PHE A 308 17.12 -3.27 17.88
C PHE A 308 17.50 -2.36 19.06
N PHE A 309 18.75 -1.93 19.15
CA PHE A 309 19.17 -0.97 20.16
C PHE A 309 18.39 0.35 20.04
N VAL A 310 18.35 0.95 18.83
CA VAL A 310 17.58 2.17 18.56
C VAL A 310 16.09 1.96 18.80
N LEU A 311 15.56 0.80 18.41
CA LEU A 311 14.16 0.45 18.61
C LEU A 311 13.79 0.35 20.09
N ILE A 312 14.62 -0.30 20.92
CA ILE A 312 14.40 -0.41 22.38
C ILE A 312 14.43 0.98 23.03
N LEU A 313 15.39 1.83 22.66
CA LEU A 313 15.45 3.21 23.13
C LEU A 313 14.20 3.99 22.73
N GLY A 314 13.80 3.88 21.46
CA GLY A 314 12.59 4.51 20.93
C GLY A 314 11.33 4.04 21.66
N ILE A 315 11.19 2.73 21.90
CA ILE A 315 10.03 2.17 22.60
C ILE A 315 10.02 2.69 24.04
N THR A 316 11.15 2.65 24.75
CA THR A 316 11.26 3.17 26.12
C THR A 316 10.85 4.64 26.20
N PHE A 317 11.35 5.46 25.27
CA PHE A 317 10.97 6.87 25.16
C PHE A 317 9.47 7.05 24.85
N SER A 318 8.91 6.25 23.95
CA SER A 318 7.47 6.27 23.62
C SER A 318 6.59 5.93 24.82
N GLN A 319 7.02 5.00 25.67
CA GLN A 319 6.29 4.63 26.90
C GLN A 319 6.35 5.76 27.93
N PHE A 320 7.51 6.41 28.08
CA PHE A 320 7.64 7.60 28.91
C PHE A 320 6.71 8.74 28.45
N LEU A 321 6.63 8.99 27.14
CA LEU A 321 5.69 9.96 26.56
C LEU A 321 4.23 9.57 26.82
N TYR A 322 3.89 8.29 26.68
CA TYR A 322 2.54 7.79 26.97
C TYR A 322 2.13 8.05 28.43
N ASP A 323 3.03 7.81 29.39
CA ASP A 323 2.76 8.03 30.81
C ASP A 323 2.60 9.52 31.13
N ARG A 324 3.39 10.40 30.50
CA ARG A 324 3.22 11.85 30.63
C ARG A 324 1.91 12.36 30.02
N HIS A 325 1.46 11.77 28.91
CA HIS A 325 0.20 12.13 28.23
C HIS A 325 -1.04 11.43 28.80
N LYS A 326 -0.93 10.78 29.97
CA LYS A 326 -2.07 10.21 30.68
C LYS A 326 -2.91 11.35 31.29
N ILE A 327 -3.85 11.89 30.51
CA ILE A 327 -4.74 12.96 30.96
C ILE A 327 -5.51 12.49 32.23
N PRO A 328 -5.52 13.26 33.33
CA PRO A 328 -6.25 12.93 34.56
C PRO A 328 -7.77 12.81 34.43
N SER A 329 -8.36 13.22 33.29
CA SER A 329 -9.82 13.31 33.09
C SER A 329 -10.53 11.95 33.03
N LEU A 330 -9.79 10.84 32.90
CA LEU A 330 -10.36 9.49 33.03
C LEU A 330 -10.44 9.02 34.49
N ILE A 331 -9.78 9.72 35.43
CA ILE A 331 -9.66 9.34 36.85
C ILE A 331 -10.68 10.10 37.72
N THR A 332 -11.09 11.31 37.35
CA THR A 332 -11.90 12.19 38.23
C THR A 332 -13.42 11.98 38.23
N LYS A 333 -13.96 10.90 37.64
CA LYS A 333 -15.40 10.57 37.73
C LYS A 333 -15.75 9.42 38.69
N HIS A 334 -14.82 9.00 39.54
CA HIS A 334 -15.10 8.07 40.66
C HIS A 334 -15.00 8.73 42.04
N ALA A 335 -15.02 10.06 42.09
CA ALA A 335 -15.16 10.82 43.33
C ALA A 335 -16.43 11.68 43.26
N SER A 336 -17.59 11.02 43.21
CA SER A 336 -18.90 11.61 43.53
C SER A 336 -19.89 10.51 43.83
#